data_AF-X1C7Z6-F1
#
_entry.id   AF-X1C7Z6-F1
#
_cell.length_a   1.000
_cell.length_b   1.000
_cell.length_c   1.000
_cell.angle_alpha   90.00
_cell.angle_beta   90.00
_cell.angle_gamma   90.00
#
_symmetry.space_group_name_H-M   'P 1'
#
loop_
_entity.id
_entity.type
_entity.pdbx_description
1 polymer ?
#
loop_
_entity_poly.entity_id
_entity_poly.type
_entity_poly.pdbx_seq_one_letter_code
_entity_poly.pdbx_strand_id
1 'polypeptide(L)'
;MSLVSEKFPDNFILGTATSAFQVEGAGETEWKGFIGTDGTLLDLAIDHYSRYEEDLDYILYLGNAYRFSMDWSKLQRGPFNPLDQDVIKHYLKIFKTLKENNKKVLLVFNHFANPLWFYRSGCWTNKSSPVWFFDYVKKTLEVFSGYIDIINTFNEPNAYINLAYFF
;
A
#
# COMPACT_ATOMS: atom_id res chain seq x y z
N MET A 1 -8.41 38.21 -19.98
CA MET A 1 -8.87 37.17 -19.05
C MET A 1 -8.06 37.31 -17.77
N SER A 2 -8.68 37.82 -16.70
CA SER A 2 -8.08 37.81 -15.37
C SER A 2 -8.14 36.36 -14.88
N LEU A 3 -6.98 35.74 -14.69
CA LEU A 3 -6.88 34.50 -13.93
C LEU A 3 -7.28 34.87 -12.51
N VAL A 4 -8.44 34.39 -12.07
CA VAL A 4 -8.77 34.40 -10.64
C VAL A 4 -7.62 33.67 -9.97
N SER A 5 -6.96 34.31 -9.02
CA SER A 5 -5.99 33.67 -8.14
C SER A 5 -6.76 32.67 -7.27
N GLU A 6 -7.10 31.53 -7.84
CA GLU A 6 -7.73 30.44 -7.10
C GLU A 6 -6.66 29.80 -6.22
N LYS A 7 -6.68 30.19 -4.95
CA LYS A 7 -5.88 29.53 -3.93
C LYS A 7 -6.63 28.28 -3.49
N PHE A 8 -5.89 27.18 -3.32
CA PHE A 8 -6.40 26.04 -2.58
C PHE A 8 -6.76 26.46 -1.14
N PRO A 9 -7.73 25.78 -0.49
CA PRO A 9 -7.97 25.97 0.94
C PRO A 9 -6.69 25.84 1.76
N ASP A 10 -6.55 26.59 2.85
CA ASP A 10 -5.34 26.59 3.68
C ASP A 10 -4.98 25.18 4.22
N ASN A 11 -5.98 24.32 4.35
CA ASN A 11 -5.85 22.93 4.81
C ASN A 11 -5.88 21.91 3.67
N PHE A 12 -5.65 22.32 2.42
CA PHE A 12 -5.62 21.43 1.28
C PHE A 12 -4.49 20.41 1.41
N ILE A 13 -4.84 19.14 1.22
CA ILE A 13 -3.89 18.02 1.30
C ILE A 13 -3.32 17.79 -0.10
N LEU A 14 -2.05 18.14 -0.28
CA LEU A 14 -1.29 17.93 -1.51
C LEU A 14 -0.15 16.96 -1.22
N GLY A 15 -0.14 15.81 -1.89
CA GLY A 15 0.81 14.75 -1.61
C GLY A 15 1.07 13.85 -2.80
N THR A 16 1.91 12.85 -2.56
CA THR A 16 2.25 11.79 -3.52
C THR A 16 1.54 10.49 -3.17
N ALA A 17 1.48 9.57 -4.13
CA ALA A 17 0.87 8.26 -3.92
C ALA A 17 1.68 7.13 -4.56
N THR A 18 1.74 5.97 -3.89
CA THR A 18 2.39 4.75 -4.39
C THR A 18 1.57 3.50 -4.04
N SER A 19 1.97 2.37 -4.62
CA SER A 19 1.53 1.02 -4.26
C SER A 19 2.76 0.20 -3.88
N ALA A 20 2.69 -0.55 -2.78
CA ALA A 20 3.77 -1.43 -2.32
C ALA A 20 4.31 -2.29 -3.47
N PHE A 21 3.45 -3.02 -4.19
CA PHE A 21 3.91 -3.86 -5.32
C PHE A 21 4.64 -3.06 -6.40
N GLN A 22 4.14 -1.88 -6.75
CA GLN A 22 4.70 -1.08 -7.85
C GLN A 22 6.05 -0.43 -7.53
N VAL A 23 6.38 -0.24 -6.25
CA VAL A 23 7.64 0.42 -5.85
C VAL A 23 8.59 -0.50 -5.08
N GLU A 24 8.06 -1.39 -4.23
CA GLU A 24 8.83 -2.36 -3.46
C GLU A 24 9.09 -3.68 -4.19
N GLY A 25 8.33 -3.96 -5.26
CA GLY A 25 8.37 -5.23 -5.99
C GLY A 25 7.41 -6.29 -5.45
N ALA A 26 7.42 -7.47 -6.10
CA ALA A 26 6.56 -8.59 -5.74
C ALA A 26 7.13 -9.37 -4.53
N GLY A 27 6.42 -9.29 -3.39
CA GLY A 27 6.50 -10.27 -2.32
C GLY A 27 5.92 -11.64 -2.75
N GLU A 28 5.44 -12.43 -1.79
CA GLU A 28 4.77 -13.70 -2.09
C GLU A 28 3.32 -13.45 -2.51
N THR A 29 3.13 -12.88 -3.70
CA THR A 29 1.85 -12.46 -4.28
C THR A 29 1.55 -13.15 -5.62
N GLU A 30 0.37 -12.95 -6.17
CA GLU A 30 0.02 -13.40 -7.52
C GLU A 30 0.82 -12.71 -8.63
N TRP A 31 1.48 -11.60 -8.31
CA TRP A 31 2.33 -10.84 -9.24
C TRP A 31 3.77 -11.34 -9.29
N LYS A 32 4.15 -12.33 -8.46
CA LYS A 32 5.50 -12.89 -8.44
C LYS A 32 5.86 -13.51 -9.79
N GLY A 33 7.00 -13.14 -10.32
CA GLY A 33 7.48 -13.61 -11.62
C GLY A 33 6.84 -12.90 -12.82
N PHE A 34 6.04 -11.86 -12.60
CA PHE A 34 5.42 -11.11 -13.68
C PHE A 34 6.48 -10.34 -14.49
N ILE A 35 6.42 -10.48 -15.81
CA ILE A 35 7.29 -9.80 -16.76
C ILE A 35 6.45 -8.76 -17.50
N GLY A 36 6.86 -7.51 -17.43
CA GLY A 36 6.26 -6.40 -18.16
C GLY A 36 6.32 -6.60 -19.67
N THR A 37 5.50 -5.85 -20.40
CA THR A 37 5.47 -5.90 -21.88
C THR A 37 6.81 -5.50 -22.52
N ASP A 38 7.64 -4.79 -21.77
CA ASP A 38 9.01 -4.39 -22.14
C ASP A 38 10.07 -5.44 -21.79
N GLY A 39 9.68 -6.58 -21.20
CA GLY A 39 10.58 -7.64 -20.75
C GLY A 39 11.13 -7.45 -19.34
N THR A 40 10.73 -6.40 -18.62
CA THR A 40 11.21 -6.13 -17.27
C THR A 40 10.55 -7.07 -16.24
N LEU A 41 11.35 -7.78 -15.44
CA LEU A 41 10.85 -8.55 -14.30
C LEU A 41 10.47 -7.60 -13.15
N LEU A 42 9.22 -7.64 -12.71
CA LEU A 42 8.69 -6.68 -11.71
C LEU A 42 8.95 -7.08 -10.25
N ASP A 43 9.64 -8.20 -10.00
CA ASP A 43 9.89 -8.70 -8.65
C ASP A 43 10.62 -7.72 -7.74
N LEU A 44 11.45 -6.85 -8.31
CA LEU A 44 12.20 -5.82 -7.56
C LEU A 44 11.58 -4.42 -7.67
N ALA A 45 10.84 -4.14 -8.74
CA ALA A 45 10.39 -2.80 -9.11
C ALA A 45 11.54 -1.76 -9.03
N ILE A 46 11.39 -0.70 -8.22
CA ILE A 46 12.45 0.30 -7.96
C ILE A 46 13.22 0.03 -6.66
N ASP A 47 13.01 -1.13 -6.03
CA ASP A 47 13.65 -1.52 -4.77
C ASP A 47 13.35 -0.57 -3.59
N HIS A 48 12.14 0.02 -3.56
CA HIS A 48 11.73 0.94 -2.49
C HIS A 48 11.85 0.29 -1.10
N TYR A 49 11.62 -1.02 -0.98
CA TYR A 49 11.72 -1.71 0.31
C TYR A 49 13.13 -1.62 0.93
N SER A 50 14.17 -1.66 0.11
CA SER A 50 15.56 -1.51 0.57
C SER A 50 16.00 -0.05 0.62
N ARG A 51 15.40 0.81 -0.22
CA ARG A 51 15.79 2.21 -0.46
C ARG A 51 14.86 3.24 0.17
N TYR A 52 13.91 2.81 0.99
CA TYR A 52 12.83 3.67 1.49
C TYR A 52 13.32 4.93 2.20
N GLU A 53 14.52 4.92 2.82
CA GLU A 53 15.08 6.11 3.47
C GLU A 53 15.40 7.21 2.46
N GLU A 54 16.03 6.87 1.32
CA GLU A 54 16.31 7.81 0.23
C GLU A 54 15.01 8.28 -0.43
N ASP A 55 14.08 7.36 -0.70
CA ASP A 55 12.79 7.71 -1.30
C ASP A 55 11.94 8.60 -0.40
N LEU A 56 12.04 8.41 0.93
CA LEU A 56 11.35 9.27 1.90
C LEU A 56 11.86 10.69 1.86
N ASP A 57 13.15 10.94 1.63
CA ASP A 57 13.67 12.31 1.51
C ASP A 57 12.95 13.07 0.38
N TYR A 58 12.71 12.41 -0.77
CA TYR A 58 11.94 12.99 -1.86
C TYR A 58 10.46 13.15 -1.53
N ILE A 59 9.83 12.15 -0.92
CA ILE A 59 8.42 12.21 -0.50
C ILE A 59 8.20 13.37 0.49
N LEU A 60 9.14 13.57 1.41
CA LEU A 60 9.09 14.66 2.39
C LEU A 60 9.23 16.03 1.72
N TYR A 61 9.95 16.13 0.62
CA TYR A 61 10.09 17.37 -0.15
C TYR A 61 8.83 17.73 -0.96
N LEU A 62 8.13 16.74 -1.54
CA LEU A 62 7.12 16.96 -2.58
C LEU A 62 5.75 17.45 -2.10
N GLY A 63 5.39 17.26 -0.84
CA GLY A 63 4.06 17.63 -0.37
C GLY A 63 3.85 17.52 1.14
N ASN A 64 2.62 17.76 1.59
CA ASN A 64 2.23 17.64 2.99
C ASN A 64 1.58 16.28 3.33
N ALA A 65 1.50 15.37 2.36
CA ALA A 65 0.90 14.04 2.55
C ALA A 65 1.57 12.95 1.72
N TYR A 66 1.44 11.71 2.20
CA TYR A 66 1.82 10.52 1.47
C TYR A 66 0.73 9.46 1.57
N ARG A 67 0.28 8.97 0.41
CA ARG A 67 -0.65 7.85 0.28
C ARG A 67 0.10 6.61 -0.16
N PHE A 68 0.09 5.55 0.63
CA PHE A 68 0.78 4.31 0.27
C PHE A 68 0.01 3.10 0.76
N SER A 69 0.31 1.94 0.17
CA SER A 69 -0.12 0.64 0.70
C SER A 69 1.06 -0.07 1.35
N MET A 70 0.78 -1.07 2.18
CA MET A 70 1.77 -2.03 2.66
C MET A 70 1.59 -3.36 1.96
N ASP A 71 2.65 -4.15 1.84
CA ASP A 71 2.58 -5.49 1.27
C ASP A 71 1.94 -6.47 2.27
N TRP A 72 0.68 -6.84 2.01
CA TRP A 72 -0.06 -7.81 2.82
C TRP A 72 0.66 -9.17 2.84
N SER A 73 1.31 -9.59 1.76
CA SER A 73 1.99 -10.90 1.71
C SER A 73 3.20 -10.98 2.65
N LYS A 74 3.93 -9.86 2.79
CA LYS A 74 5.03 -9.73 3.75
C LYS A 74 4.52 -9.66 5.18
N LEU A 75 3.47 -8.87 5.41
CA LEU A 75 2.90 -8.65 6.74
C LEU A 75 2.21 -9.90 7.29
N GLN A 76 1.38 -10.59 6.51
CA GLN A 76 0.61 -11.76 6.97
C GLN A 76 0.76 -12.95 6.01
N ARG A 77 1.62 -13.89 6.39
CA ARG A 77 2.03 -15.03 5.55
C ARG A 77 1.03 -16.18 5.46
N GLY A 78 -0.13 -16.05 6.09
CA GLY A 78 -1.19 -17.06 6.07
C GLY A 78 -2.47 -16.56 6.74
N PRO A 79 -3.60 -17.24 6.51
CA PRO A 79 -4.89 -16.83 7.09
C PRO A 79 -4.78 -16.84 8.62
N PHE A 80 -5.16 -15.73 9.25
CA PHE A 80 -5.09 -15.53 10.70
C PHE A 80 -3.68 -15.58 11.32
N ASN A 81 -2.61 -15.66 10.53
CA ASN A 81 -1.26 -15.60 11.09
C ASN A 81 -1.02 -14.27 11.80
N PRO A 82 -0.14 -14.25 12.82
CA PRO A 82 0.40 -13.00 13.37
C PRO A 82 1.08 -12.19 12.26
N LEU A 83 1.14 -10.87 12.46
CA LEU A 83 1.92 -10.03 11.57
C LEU A 83 3.42 -10.27 11.78
N ASP A 84 4.18 -10.32 10.69
CA ASP A 84 5.64 -10.43 10.73
C ASP A 84 6.25 -9.20 11.42
N GLN A 85 7.04 -9.45 12.47
CA GLN A 85 7.55 -8.39 13.34
C GLN A 85 8.64 -7.54 12.67
N ASP A 86 9.42 -8.11 11.77
CA ASP A 86 10.48 -7.35 11.10
C ASP A 86 9.89 -6.47 9.99
N VAL A 87 8.86 -6.97 9.29
CA VAL A 87 8.07 -6.16 8.35
C VAL A 87 7.32 -5.04 9.08
N ILE A 88 6.78 -5.31 10.28
CA ILE A 88 6.20 -4.27 11.13
C ILE A 88 7.23 -3.18 11.45
N LYS A 89 8.44 -3.57 11.91
CA LYS A 89 9.50 -2.61 12.23
C LYS A 89 9.88 -1.77 11.03
N HIS A 90 9.96 -2.36 9.84
CA HIS A 90 10.22 -1.65 8.59
C HIS A 90 9.16 -0.57 8.34
N TYR A 91 7.88 -0.94 8.27
CA TYR A 91 6.82 0.06 8.02
C TYR A 91 6.68 1.07 9.16
N LEU A 92 6.91 0.68 10.42
CA LEU A 92 6.89 1.62 11.56
C LEU A 92 7.92 2.72 11.39
N LYS A 93 9.09 2.46 10.79
CA LYS A 93 10.05 3.52 10.47
C LYS A 93 9.46 4.51 9.47
N ILE A 94 8.86 4.03 8.38
CA ILE A 94 8.18 4.88 7.39
C ILE A 94 7.10 5.74 8.05
N PHE A 95 6.20 5.14 8.83
CA PHE A 95 5.14 5.87 9.54
C PHE A 95 5.71 6.92 10.50
N LYS A 96 6.70 6.56 11.33
CA LYS A 96 7.32 7.49 12.27
C LYS A 96 7.99 8.65 11.56
N THR A 97 8.81 8.38 10.54
CA THR A 97 9.47 9.42 9.75
C THR A 97 8.47 10.40 9.14
N LEU A 98 7.35 9.92 8.59
CA LEU A 98 6.29 10.79 8.07
C LEU A 98 5.66 11.66 9.16
N LYS A 99 5.34 11.09 10.34
CA LYS A 99 4.72 11.85 11.44
C LYS A 99 5.68 12.85 12.09
N GLU A 100 6.93 12.48 12.29
CA GLU A 100 7.99 13.37 12.81
C GLU A 100 8.21 14.58 11.89
N ASN A 101 7.97 14.42 10.58
CA ASN A 101 8.04 15.48 9.59
C ASN A 101 6.67 16.13 9.26
N ASN A 102 5.69 15.97 10.16
CA ASN A 102 4.35 16.57 10.06
C ASN A 102 3.60 16.25 8.75
N LYS A 103 3.84 15.09 8.16
CA LYS A 103 3.09 14.63 6.97
C LYS A 103 1.79 13.95 7.37
N LYS A 104 0.78 14.14 6.53
CA LYS A 104 -0.46 13.37 6.56
C LYS A 104 -0.23 11.99 5.95
N VAL A 105 -0.68 10.97 6.65
CA VAL A 105 -0.54 9.57 6.20
C VAL A 105 -1.88 9.04 5.75
N LEU A 106 -1.96 8.64 4.48
CA LEU A 106 -3.10 7.93 3.94
C LEU A 106 -2.73 6.47 3.68
N LEU A 107 -3.31 5.55 4.44
CA LEU A 107 -3.01 4.12 4.28
C LEU A 107 -4.03 3.43 3.38
N VAL A 108 -3.54 2.68 2.40
CA VAL A 108 -4.33 1.80 1.53
C VAL A 108 -4.17 0.35 1.97
N PHE A 109 -5.26 -0.33 2.32
CA PHE A 109 -5.19 -1.73 2.79
C PHE A 109 -5.10 -2.78 1.68
N ASN A 110 -5.82 -2.58 0.57
CA ASN A 110 -5.69 -3.46 -0.60
C ASN A 110 -5.42 -2.62 -1.85
N HIS A 111 -4.31 -2.92 -2.51
CA HIS A 111 -3.84 -2.22 -3.71
C HIS A 111 -3.43 -3.23 -4.79
N PHE A 112 -4.38 -4.09 -5.15
CA PHE A 112 -4.33 -5.09 -6.23
C PHE A 112 -3.38 -6.29 -6.04
N ALA A 113 -2.40 -6.21 -5.13
CA ALA A 113 -1.54 -7.33 -4.79
C ALA A 113 -2.07 -8.07 -3.57
N ASN A 114 -2.40 -9.35 -3.73
CA ASN A 114 -2.90 -10.21 -2.67
C ASN A 114 -1.84 -11.26 -2.29
N PRO A 115 -1.79 -11.71 -1.02
CA PRO A 115 -0.93 -12.82 -0.66
C PRO A 115 -1.23 -14.06 -1.51
N LEU A 116 -0.19 -14.80 -1.90
CA LEU A 116 -0.33 -15.98 -2.75
C LEU A 116 -1.21 -17.06 -2.11
N TRP A 117 -1.21 -17.18 -0.77
CA TRP A 117 -2.11 -18.07 -0.04
C TRP A 117 -3.59 -17.66 -0.20
N PHE A 118 -3.87 -16.36 -0.25
CA PHE A 118 -5.21 -15.80 -0.42
C PHE A 118 -5.66 -16.01 -1.87
N TYR A 119 -4.78 -15.70 -2.83
CA TYR A 119 -5.03 -15.92 -4.24
C TYR A 119 -5.33 -17.39 -4.55
N ARG A 120 -4.48 -18.32 -4.07
CA ARG A 120 -4.67 -19.78 -4.24
C ARG A 120 -5.92 -20.32 -3.54
N SER A 121 -6.45 -19.60 -2.55
CA SER A 121 -7.70 -19.96 -1.90
C SER A 121 -8.94 -19.55 -2.70
N GLY A 122 -8.80 -19.02 -3.92
CA GLY A 122 -9.91 -18.51 -4.73
C GLY A 122 -10.07 -16.99 -4.65
N CYS A 123 -9.14 -16.29 -4.00
CA CYS A 123 -9.09 -14.84 -3.93
C CYS A 123 -10.45 -14.25 -3.48
N TRP A 124 -10.93 -13.19 -4.11
CA TRP A 124 -12.17 -12.50 -3.72
C TRP A 124 -13.46 -13.27 -4.05
N THR A 125 -13.37 -14.41 -4.76
CA THR A 125 -14.54 -15.30 -4.99
C THR A 125 -14.78 -16.28 -3.84
N ASN A 126 -13.81 -16.44 -2.93
CA ASN A 126 -13.98 -17.28 -1.75
C ASN A 126 -14.81 -16.56 -0.68
N LYS A 127 -15.83 -17.25 -0.14
CA LYS A 127 -16.71 -16.75 0.92
C LYS A 127 -15.97 -16.39 2.22
N SER A 128 -14.82 -16.99 2.48
CA SER A 128 -13.98 -16.73 3.66
C SER A 128 -13.10 -15.48 3.51
N SER A 129 -12.93 -14.96 2.30
CA SER A 129 -12.01 -13.86 2.01
C SER A 129 -12.28 -12.56 2.78
N PRO A 130 -13.54 -12.10 2.94
CA PRO A 130 -13.82 -10.95 3.78
C PRO A 130 -13.37 -11.12 5.23
N VAL A 131 -13.44 -12.35 5.76
CA VAL A 131 -13.03 -12.65 7.15
C VAL A 131 -11.52 -12.57 7.31
N TRP A 132 -10.77 -13.15 6.37
CA TRP A 132 -9.31 -13.07 6.39
C TRP A 132 -8.80 -11.65 6.18
N PHE A 133 -9.41 -10.91 5.26
CA PHE A 133 -9.05 -9.51 5.05
C PHE A 133 -9.37 -8.65 6.29
N PHE A 134 -10.51 -8.88 6.94
CA PHE A 134 -10.84 -8.18 8.18
C PHE A 134 -9.84 -8.48 9.31
N ASP A 135 -9.41 -9.73 9.46
CA ASP A 135 -8.36 -10.09 10.42
C ASP A 135 -7.04 -9.35 10.16
N TYR A 136 -6.61 -9.31 8.88
CA TYR A 136 -5.45 -8.52 8.47
C TYR A 136 -5.60 -7.04 8.84
N VAL A 137 -6.68 -6.40 8.40
CA VAL A 137 -6.95 -4.98 8.65
C VAL A 137 -6.98 -4.70 10.15
N LYS A 138 -7.64 -5.55 10.95
CA LYS A 138 -7.71 -5.41 12.41
C LYS A 138 -6.33 -5.42 13.04
N LYS A 139 -5.51 -6.45 12.75
CA LYS A 139 -4.15 -6.56 13.29
C LYS A 139 -3.25 -5.41 12.85
N THR A 140 -3.40 -4.94 11.61
CA THR A 140 -2.67 -3.77 11.12
C THR A 140 -3.09 -2.51 11.88
N LEU A 141 -4.39 -2.31 12.13
CA LEU A 141 -4.85 -1.15 12.91
C LEU A 141 -4.40 -1.20 14.38
N GLU A 142 -4.32 -2.38 15.00
CA GLU A 142 -3.78 -2.55 16.36
C GLU A 142 -2.34 -2.00 16.49
N VAL A 143 -1.56 -2.07 15.41
CA VAL A 143 -0.15 -1.60 15.39
C VAL A 143 -0.03 -0.16 14.88
N PHE A 144 -0.73 0.20 13.80
CA PHE A 144 -0.44 1.40 13.02
C PHE A 144 -1.48 2.52 13.17
N SER A 145 -2.63 2.29 13.79
CA SER A 145 -3.74 3.26 13.85
C SER A 145 -3.34 4.64 14.39
N GLY A 146 -2.42 4.69 15.36
CA GLY A 146 -1.91 5.96 15.92
C GLY A 146 -1.15 6.85 14.92
N TYR A 147 -0.76 6.32 13.76
CA TYR A 147 -0.01 7.03 12.72
C TYR A 147 -0.85 7.37 11.49
N ILE A 148 -2.07 6.85 11.35
CA ILE A 148 -2.88 6.98 10.13
C ILE A 148 -3.83 8.17 10.25
N ASP A 149 -3.80 9.09 9.28
CA ASP A 149 -4.74 10.23 9.22
C ASP A 149 -5.99 9.88 8.40
N ILE A 150 -5.86 9.11 7.31
CA ILE A 150 -6.97 8.72 6.43
C ILE A 150 -6.81 7.26 6.01
N ILE A 151 -7.91 6.51 6.05
CA ILE A 151 -7.95 5.11 5.60
C ILE A 151 -8.58 5.06 4.21
N ASN A 152 -7.88 4.39 3.30
CA ASN A 152 -8.39 3.93 2.02
C ASN A 152 -8.50 2.40 2.09
N THR A 153 -9.71 1.84 2.13
CA THR A 153 -9.88 0.37 2.25
C THR A 153 -9.39 -0.37 1.01
N PHE A 154 -9.94 -0.05 -0.16
CA PHE A 154 -9.57 -0.63 -1.45
C PHE A 154 -9.16 0.45 -2.43
N ASN A 155 -8.03 0.27 -3.10
CA ASN A 155 -7.74 1.02 -4.32
C ASN A 155 -8.66 0.51 -5.44
N GLU A 156 -9.34 1.42 -6.15
CA GLU A 156 -10.06 1.15 -7.40
C GLU A 156 -10.75 -0.23 -7.49
N PRO A 157 -11.68 -0.56 -6.56
CA PRO A 157 -12.31 -1.87 -6.53
C PRO A 157 -13.06 -2.19 -7.84
N ASN A 158 -13.59 -1.17 -8.51
CA ASN A 158 -14.21 -1.30 -9.82
C ASN A 158 -13.21 -1.77 -10.89
N ALA A 159 -12.01 -1.18 -10.96
CA ALA A 159 -11.00 -1.58 -11.94
C ALA A 159 -10.52 -3.01 -11.68
N TYR A 160 -10.22 -3.32 -10.40
CA TYR A 160 -9.78 -4.64 -9.99
C TYR A 160 -10.78 -5.73 -10.36
N ILE A 161 -12.06 -5.54 -10.02
CA ILE A 161 -13.11 -6.53 -10.31
C ILE A 161 -13.24 -6.76 -11.83
N ASN A 162 -13.28 -5.70 -12.62
CA ASN A 162 -13.44 -5.83 -14.07
C ASN A 162 -12.25 -6.54 -14.70
N LEU A 163 -11.03 -6.10 -14.41
CA LEU A 163 -9.81 -6.61 -15.06
C LEU A 163 -9.38 -8.00 -14.58
N ALA A 164 -9.80 -8.43 -13.39
CA ALA A 164 -9.38 -9.72 -12.83
C ALA A 164 -10.42 -10.85 -12.96
N TYR A 165 -11.71 -10.53 -13.11
CA TYR A 165 -12.78 -11.53 -13.05
C TYR A 165 -13.74 -11.53 -14.26
N PHE A 166 -13.75 -10.47 -15.07
CA PHE A 166 -14.68 -10.35 -16.19
C PHE A 166 -13.98 -10.31 -17.55
N PHE A 167 -12.81 -9.68 -17.61
CA PHE A 167 -11.95 -9.64 -18.79
C PHE A 167 -10.76 -10.58 -18.63
#